data_AF-A0A2E0BJG6-F1
#
_entry.id   AF-A0A2E0BJG6-F1
#
_cell.length_a   1.000
_cell.length_b   1.000
_cell.length_c   1.000
_cell.angle_alpha   90.00
_cell.angle_beta   90.00
_cell.angle_gamma   90.00
#
_symmetry.space_group_name_H-M   'P 1'
#
loop_
_entity.id
_entity.type
_entity.pdbx_description
1 polymer ?
#
loop_
_entity_poly.entity_id
_entity_poly.type
_entity_poly.pdbx_seq_one_letter_code
_entity_poly.pdbx_strand_id
1 'polypeptide(L)' 'MSVLAKFKKDISMLTAAANGDCYLDVKNPKLYKKVRRFYEKEGVDFSGDLEDDYQTLVECLFNDLNCAVS' A
#
# COMPACT_ATOMS: atom_id res chain seq x y z
N MET A 1 0.15 -13.19 -3.12
CA MET A 1 -1.35 -13.12 -3.03
C MET A 1 -1.75 -11.69 -3.41
N SER A 2 -2.80 -11.38 -4.18
CA SER A 2 -3.01 -9.96 -4.57
C SER A 2 -3.48 -9.06 -3.41
N VAL A 3 -3.13 -7.77 -3.44
CA VAL A 3 -3.59 -6.76 -2.46
C VAL A 3 -5.12 -6.73 -2.36
N LEU A 4 -5.80 -6.78 -3.50
CA LEU A 4 -7.26 -6.81 -3.56
C LEU A 4 -7.83 -7.99 -2.78
N ALA A 5 -7.25 -9.19 -2.91
CA ALA A 5 -7.73 -10.36 -2.18
C ALA A 5 -7.42 -10.28 -0.68
N LYS A 6 -6.24 -9.78 -0.31
CA LYS A 6 -5.76 -9.73 1.09
C LYS A 6 -6.47 -8.66 1.91
N PHE A 7 -6.75 -7.51 1.30
CA PHE A 7 -7.25 -6.30 1.98
C PHE A 7 -8.64 -5.88 1.49
N LYS A 8 -9.50 -6.84 1.07
CA LYS A 8 -10.84 -6.57 0.53
C LYS A 8 -11.67 -5.53 1.29
N LYS A 9 -11.60 -5.54 2.63
CA LYS A 9 -12.37 -4.63 3.49
C LYS A 9 -11.81 -3.21 3.53
N ASP A 10 -10.53 -3.05 3.20
CA ASP A 10 -9.79 -1.80 3.29
C ASP A 10 -9.47 -1.22 1.90
N ILE A 11 -9.94 -1.84 0.80
CA ILE A 11 -9.64 -1.42 -0.58
C ILE A 11 -9.90 0.07 -0.79
N SER A 12 -11.05 0.59 -0.37
CA SER A 12 -11.38 2.01 -0.57
C SER A 12 -10.36 2.95 0.08
N MET A 13 -9.82 2.57 1.24
CA MET A 13 -8.79 3.34 1.93
C MET A 13 -7.42 3.21 1.24
N LEU A 14 -7.09 2.02 0.74
CA LEU A 14 -5.85 1.79 -0.02
C LEU A 14 -5.86 2.52 -1.35
N THR A 15 -7.01 2.56 -2.05
CA THR A 15 -7.18 3.31 -3.29
C THR A 15 -7.05 4.82 -3.05
N ALA A 16 -7.67 5.35 -1.99
CA ALA A 16 -7.52 6.76 -1.63
C ALA A 16 -6.05 7.12 -1.32
N ALA A 17 -5.33 6.25 -0.62
CA ALA A 17 -3.90 6.45 -0.37
C ALA A 17 -3.06 6.35 -1.66
N ALA A 18 -3.35 5.38 -2.53
CA ALA A 18 -2.66 5.18 -3.81
C ALA A 18 -2.82 6.38 -4.76
N ASN A 19 -3.98 7.04 -4.74
CA ASN A 19 -4.27 8.23 -5.55
C ASN A 19 -3.72 9.53 -4.94
N GLY A 20 -3.17 9.48 -3.72
CA GLY A 20 -2.69 10.67 -3.00
C GLY A 20 -3.80 11.47 -2.29
N ASP A 21 -5.01 10.94 -2.17
CA ASP A 21 -6.12 11.60 -1.47
C ASP A 21 -5.90 11.64 0.06
N CYS A 22 -5.12 10.70 0.59
CA CYS A 22 -4.79 10.66 2.01
C CYS A 22 -3.47 9.96 2.32
N TYR A 23 -2.88 10.30 3.47
CA TYR A 23 -1.72 9.61 4.03
C TYR A 23 -2.15 8.38 4.84
N LEU A 24 -1.79 7.17 4.37
CA LEU A 24 -2.24 5.91 4.95
C LEU A 24 -1.69 5.67 6.36
N ASP A 25 -0.43 6.05 6.58
CA ASP A 25 0.28 5.98 7.86
C ASP A 25 -0.32 6.93 8.90
N VAL A 26 -0.81 8.10 8.49
CA VAL A 26 -1.50 9.06 9.37
C VAL A 26 -2.92 8.61 9.67
N LYS A 27 -3.69 8.22 8.65
CA LYS A 27 -5.11 7.87 8.80
C LYS A 27 -5.31 6.49 9.44
N ASN A 28 -4.47 5.52 9.09
CA ASN A 28 -4.58 4.15 9.56
C ASN A 28 -3.20 3.49 9.72
N PRO A 29 -2.43 3.88 10.76
CA PRO A 29 -1.06 3.37 10.99
C PRO A 29 -1.01 1.85 11.17
N LYS A 30 -2.11 1.23 11.64
CA LYS A 30 -2.20 -0.24 11.77
C LYS A 30 -2.29 -0.92 10.40
N LEU A 31 -3.05 -0.33 9.47
CA LEU A 31 -3.16 -0.83 8.10
C LEU A 31 -1.86 -0.63 7.33
N TYR A 32 -1.24 0.55 7.43
CA TYR A 32 0.08 0.81 6.85
C TYR A 32 1.11 -0.27 7.22
N LYS A 33 1.26 -0.58 8.52
CA LYS A 33 2.18 -1.64 8.98
C LYS A 33 1.86 -3.03 8.40
N LYS A 34 0.58 -3.33 8.13
CA LYS A 34 0.18 -4.60 7.52
C LYS A 34 0.49 -4.65 6.02
N VAL A 35 0.27 -3.55 5.31
CA VAL A 35 0.53 -3.42 3.87
C VAL A 35 2.03 -3.45 3.59
N ARG A 36 2.83 -2.71 4.36
CA ARG A 36 4.30 -2.75 4.28
C ARG A 36 4.83 -4.17 4.45
N ARG A 37 4.42 -4.86 5.51
CA ARG A 37 4.77 -6.28 5.74
C ARG A 37 4.28 -7.23 4.67
N PHE A 38 3.21 -6.89 3.96
CA PHE A 38 2.73 -7.69 2.85
C PHE A 38 3.68 -7.53 1.66
N TYR A 39 4.05 -6.31 1.31
CA TYR A 39 5.00 -6.04 0.22
C TYR A 39 6.42 -6.54 0.52
N GLU A 40 6.90 -6.40 1.76
CA GLU A 40 8.15 -7.03 2.22
C GLU A 40 8.16 -8.54 1.94
N LYS A 41 7.03 -9.22 2.14
CA LYS A 41 6.89 -10.66 1.90
C LYS A 41 6.77 -11.03 0.42
N GLU A 42 6.25 -10.14 -0.40
CA GLU A 42 6.20 -10.33 -1.86
C GLU A 42 7.54 -9.93 -2.53
N GLY A 43 8.53 -9.45 -1.75
CA GLY A 43 9.90 -9.20 -2.21
C GLY A 43 10.25 -7.73 -2.45
N VAL A 44 9.39 -6.79 -2.05
CA VAL A 44 9.70 -5.36 -2.08
C VAL A 44 10.71 -5.04 -0.99
N ASP A 45 11.83 -4.45 -1.37
CA ASP A 45 12.85 -3.98 -0.44
C ASP A 45 12.57 -2.54 -0.04
N PHE A 46 12.46 -2.32 1.28
CA PHE A 46 12.22 -1.02 1.88
C PHE A 46 13.54 -0.50 2.45
N SER A 47 13.93 0.72 2.09
CA SER A 47 15.22 1.31 2.47
C SER A 47 15.34 1.56 3.98
N GLY A 48 14.18 1.69 4.66
CA GLY A 48 14.09 2.03 6.07
C GLY A 48 14.03 3.53 6.34
N ASP A 49 14.15 4.36 5.30
CA ASP A 49 13.78 5.76 5.38
C ASP A 49 12.26 5.91 5.30
N LEU A 50 11.68 6.76 6.14
CA LEU A 50 10.23 6.86 6.28
C LEU A 50 9.55 7.42 5.02
N GLU A 51 10.19 8.38 4.36
CA GLU A 51 9.63 9.09 3.22
C GLU A 51 9.75 8.21 1.96
N ASP A 52 10.93 7.64 1.74
CA ASP A 52 11.17 6.72 0.63
C ASP A 52 10.33 5.44 0.75
N ASP A 53 10.22 4.87 1.96
CA ASP A 53 9.41 3.67 2.19
C ASP A 53 7.93 3.95 1.96
N TYR A 54 7.45 5.14 2.35
CA TYR A 54 6.07 5.53 2.12
C TYR A 54 5.80 5.68 0.62
N GLN A 55 6.67 6.37 -0.10
CA GLN A 55 6.56 6.54 -1.55
C GLN A 55 6.55 5.18 -2.25
N THR A 56 7.51 4.31 -1.94
CA THR A 56 7.60 2.95 -2.49
C THR A 56 6.30 2.16 -2.25
N LEU A 57 5.74 2.23 -1.04
CA LEU A 57 4.49 1.54 -0.72
C LEU A 57 3.31 2.06 -1.54
N VAL A 58 3.20 3.38 -1.71
CA VAL A 58 2.13 4.02 -2.49
C VAL A 58 2.24 3.64 -3.96
N GLU A 59 3.45 3.63 -4.53
CA GLU A 59 3.70 3.18 -5.90
C GLU A 59 3.30 1.72 -6.11
N CYS A 60 3.69 0.82 -5.19
CA CYS A 60 3.26 -0.58 -5.24
C CYS A 60 1.73 -0.71 -5.18
N LEU A 61 1.08 0.02 -4.27
CA LEU A 61 -0.39 0.03 -4.16
C LEU A 61 -1.04 0.51 -5.44
N PHE A 62 -0.57 1.62 -6.00
CA PHE A 62 -1.12 2.20 -7.22
C PHE A 62 -1.00 1.21 -8.39
N ASN A 63 0.16 0.59 -8.55
CA ASN A 63 0.40 -0.41 -9.58
C ASN A 63 -0.51 -1.62 -9.44
N ASP A 64 -0.62 -2.20 -8.24
CA ASP A 64 -1.47 -3.37 -8.00
C ASP A 64 -2.97 -3.07 -8.16
N LEU A 65 -3.41 -1.88 -7.73
CA LEU A 65 -4.82 -1.49 -7.77
C LEU A 65 -5.25 -1.07 -9.18
N ASN A 66 -4.38 -0.43 -9.98
CA ASN A 66 -4.71 -0.06 -11.36
C ASN A 66 -4.52 -1.20 -12.36
N CYS A 67 -3.52 -2.06 -12.17
CA CYS A 67 -3.33 -3.23 -13.04
C CYS A 67 -4.53 -4.19 -12.97
N ALA A 68 -5.24 -4.23 -11.85
CA ALA A 68 -6.45 -5.02 -11.68
C ALA A 68 -7.71 -4.43 -12.35
N VAL A 69 -7.65 -3.20 -12.87
CA VAL A 69 -8.79 -2.48 -13.49
C VAL A 69 -8.64 -2.38 -15.03
N SER A 70 -7.62 -3.02 -15.61
CA SER A 70 -7.34 -3.03 -17.07
C SER A 70 -7.86 -4.28 -17.78
#